data_AF-A0A0C2JK03-F1
#
_entry.id   AF-A0A0C2JK03-F1
#
_cell.length_a   1.000
_cell.length_b   1.000
_cell.length_c   1.000
_cell.angle_alpha   90.00
_cell.angle_beta   90.00
_cell.angle_gamma   90.00
#
_symmetry.space_group_name_H-M   'P 1'
#
loop_
_entity.id
_entity.type
_entity.pdbx_description
1 polymer ?
#
loop_
_entity_poly.entity_id
_entity_poly.type
_entity_poly.pdbx_seq_one_letter_code
_entity_poly.pdbx_strand_id
1 'polypeptide(L)'
;MDRPLPAPADDSAWSTRAMLGEEQWIADRPRDAALAVQAAGSAAMVAALVAAYRRRPAAAVAATAATMGLTMVYWRQMVRYYEPGRAAEATEV
;
A
#
# COMPACT_ATOMS: atom_id res chain seq x y z
N MET A 1 -14.33 9.85 26.39
CA MET A 1 -12.87 9.73 26.21
C MET A 1 -12.58 10.11 24.76
N ASP A 2 -12.55 11.41 24.43
CA ASP A 2 -12.20 11.90 23.09
C ASP A 2 -10.95 12.77 23.18
N ARG A 3 -9.80 12.11 23.35
CA ARG A 3 -8.52 12.78 23.09
C ARG A 3 -8.06 12.25 21.74
N PRO A 4 -7.97 13.10 20.69
CA PRO A 4 -7.39 12.67 19.43
C PRO A 4 -5.95 12.20 19.71
N LEU A 5 -5.57 11.09 19.05
CA LEU A 5 -4.20 10.60 19.13
C LEU A 5 -3.25 11.70 18.66
N PRO A 6 -2.10 11.89 19.33
CA PRO A 6 -1.11 12.84 18.86
C PRO A 6 -0.65 12.45 17.45
N ALA A 7 -0.48 13.45 16.58
CA ALA A 7 0.11 13.24 15.27
C ALA A 7 1.53 12.65 15.44
N PRO A 8 1.99 11.81 14.49
CA PRO A 8 3.37 11.30 14.50
C PRO A 8 4.37 12.44 14.65
N ALA A 9 5.40 12.24 15.48
CA ALA A 9 6.43 13.26 15.72
C ALA A 9 7.29 13.51 14.47
N ASP A 10 7.41 12.51 13.60
CA ASP A 10 8.09 12.57 12.32
C ASP A 10 7.53 11.52 11.36
N ASP A 11 7.84 11.70 10.07
CA ASP A 11 7.50 10.76 9.00
C ASP A 11 8.70 9.87 8.64
N SER A 12 9.64 9.65 9.56
CA SER A 12 10.85 8.86 9.26
C SER A 12 10.51 7.38 9.04
N ALA A 13 9.49 6.90 9.77
CA ALA A 13 9.02 5.53 9.69
C ALA A 13 8.46 5.22 8.30
N TRP A 14 8.91 4.09 7.75
CA TRP A 14 8.52 3.63 6.42
C TRP A 14 7.00 3.44 6.27
N SER A 15 6.33 2.98 7.33
CA SER A 15 4.87 2.85 7.39
C SER A 15 4.15 4.20 7.34
N THR A 16 4.70 5.23 8.00
CA THR A 16 4.10 6.57 8.02
C THR A 16 4.13 7.18 6.61
N ARG A 17 5.27 7.08 5.91
CA ARG A 17 5.40 7.55 4.52
C ARG A 17 4.51 6.78 3.55
N ALA A 18 4.33 5.47 3.77
CA ALA A 18 3.44 4.67 2.94
C ALA A 18 1.96 5.10 3.12
N MET A 19 1.54 5.39 4.35
CA MET A 19 0.17 5.85 4.61
C MET A 19 -0.08 7.25 4.05
N LEU A 20 0.85 8.19 4.25
CA LEU A 20 0.75 9.54 3.69
C LEU A 20 0.72 9.54 2.15
N GLY A 21 1.48 8.64 1.51
CA GLY A 21 1.40 8.42 0.07
C GLY A 21 0.03 7.91 -0.39
N GLU A 22 -0.62 7.03 0.40
CA GLU A 22 -1.97 6.55 0.12
C GLU A 22 -3.02 7.65 0.27
N GLU A 23 -2.92 8.48 1.31
CA GLU A 23 -3.80 9.65 1.48
C GLU A 23 -3.71 10.60 0.28
N GLN A 24 -2.49 10.88 -0.19
CA GLN A 24 -2.26 11.73 -1.37
C GLN A 24 -2.79 11.09 -2.66
N TRP A 25 -2.57 9.78 -2.87
CA TRP A 25 -3.08 9.06 -4.04
C TRP A 25 -4.62 9.03 -4.08
N ILE A 26 -5.28 8.84 -2.93
CA ILE A 26 -6.74 8.88 -2.83
C ILE A 26 -7.28 10.28 -3.12
N ALA A 27 -6.59 11.34 -2.66
CA ALA A 27 -6.96 12.72 -2.93
C ALA A 27 -6.84 13.08 -4.42
N ASP A 28 -5.73 12.67 -5.05
CA ASP A 28 -5.44 12.98 -6.45
C ASP A 28 -6.24 12.10 -7.44
N ARG A 29 -6.76 10.95 -6.99
CA ARG A 29 -7.46 9.91 -7.80
C ARG A 29 -6.82 9.63 -9.18
N PRO A 30 -5.50 9.45 -9.29
CA PRO A 30 -4.87 9.22 -10.58
C PRO A 30 -5.21 7.80 -11.10
N ARG A 31 -5.41 7.66 -12.42
CA ARG A 31 -5.56 6.34 -13.08
C ARG A 31 -4.18 5.80 -13.47
N ASP A 32 -3.39 5.45 -12.49
CA ASP A 32 -1.96 5.20 -12.63
C ASP A 32 -1.55 3.75 -12.26
N ALA A 33 -0.24 3.52 -12.17
CA ALA A 33 0.34 2.21 -11.87
C ALA A 33 -0.12 1.64 -10.52
N ALA A 34 -0.48 2.47 -9.54
CA ALA A 34 -0.99 2.00 -8.25
C ALA A 34 -2.36 1.33 -8.39
N LEU A 35 -3.23 1.83 -9.27
CA LEU A 35 -4.50 1.17 -9.59
C LEU A 35 -4.27 -0.22 -10.21
N ALA A 36 -3.29 -0.34 -11.11
CA ALA A 36 -2.95 -1.63 -11.73
C ALA A 36 -2.41 -2.63 -10.69
N VAL A 37 -1.58 -2.17 -9.74
CA VAL A 37 -1.08 -3.00 -8.63
C VAL A 37 -2.21 -3.43 -7.69
N GLN A 38 -3.13 -2.53 -7.34
CA GLN A 38 -4.33 -2.84 -6.54
C GLN A 38 -5.24 -3.86 -7.23
N ALA A 39 -5.49 -3.69 -8.54
CA ALA A 39 -6.29 -4.64 -9.31
C ALA A 39 -5.61 -6.01 -9.38
N ALA A 40 -4.29 -6.06 -9.60
CA ALA A 40 -3.52 -7.30 -9.58
C ALA A 40 -3.54 -7.98 -8.20
N GLY A 41 -3.39 -7.21 -7.12
CA GLY A 41 -3.53 -7.66 -5.73
C GLY A 41 -4.89 -8.30 -5.46
N SER A 42 -5.97 -7.64 -5.89
CA SER A 42 -7.33 -8.14 -5.76
C SER A 42 -7.52 -9.48 -6.51
N ALA A 43 -7.01 -9.58 -7.73
CA ALA A 43 -7.08 -10.81 -8.53
C ALA A 43 -6.29 -11.96 -7.87
N ALA A 44 -5.10 -11.67 -7.34
CA ALA A 44 -4.28 -12.65 -6.63
C ALA A 44 -4.99 -13.17 -5.36
N MET A 45 -5.65 -12.28 -4.61
CA MET A 45 -6.44 -12.64 -3.44
C MET A 45 -7.60 -13.59 -3.79
N VAL A 46 -8.31 -13.32 -4.89
CA VAL A 46 -9.39 -14.21 -5.38
C VAL A 46 -8.83 -15.57 -5.78
N ALA A 47 -7.69 -15.62 -6.46
CA ALA A 47 -7.04 -16.88 -6.81
C ALA A 47 -6.63 -17.69 -5.57
N ALA A 48 -6.16 -17.01 -4.51
CA ALA A 48 -5.83 -17.62 -3.22
C ALA A 48 -7.05 -18.31 -2.60
N LEU A 49 -8.19 -17.61 -2.57
CA LEU A 49 -9.44 -18.13 -2.02
C LEU A 49 -9.95 -19.35 -2.80
N VAL A 50 -9.88 -19.30 -4.14
CA VAL A 50 -10.25 -20.44 -5.01
C VAL A 50 -9.32 -21.64 -4.77
N ALA A 51 -8.02 -21.41 -4.60
CA ALA A 51 -7.04 -22.46 -4.34
C ALA A 51 -7.23 -23.11 -2.95
N ALA A 52 -7.52 -22.29 -1.93
CA ALA A 52 -7.84 -22.73 -0.58
C ALA A 52 -9.14 -23.54 -0.55
N TYR A 53 -10.18 -23.08 -1.26
CA TYR A 53 -11.45 -23.79 -1.40
C TYR A 53 -11.28 -25.17 -2.04
N ARG A 54 -10.31 -25.32 -2.96
CA ARG A 54 -9.95 -26.61 -3.58
C ARG A 54 -9.06 -27.51 -2.71
N ARG A 55 -8.86 -27.18 -1.43
CA ARG A 55 -8.05 -27.93 -0.43
C ARG A 55 -6.61 -28.24 -0.90
N ARG A 56 -5.95 -27.30 -1.58
CA ARG A 56 -4.54 -27.43 -1.99
C ARG A 56 -3.62 -26.60 -1.08
N PRO A 57 -3.04 -27.16 0.00
CA PRO A 57 -2.28 -26.40 1.00
C PRO A 57 -1.05 -25.70 0.43
N ALA A 58 -0.32 -26.35 -0.50
CA ALA A 58 0.81 -25.72 -1.18
C ALA A 58 0.39 -24.49 -2.00
N ALA A 59 -0.79 -24.53 -2.64
CA ALA A 59 -1.32 -23.41 -3.40
C ALA A 59 -1.80 -22.28 -2.48
N ALA A 60 -2.36 -22.60 -1.32
CA ALA A 60 -2.72 -21.61 -0.31
C ALA A 60 -1.49 -20.86 0.22
N VAL A 61 -0.40 -21.58 0.56
CA VAL A 61 0.87 -20.97 0.99
C VAL A 61 1.46 -20.07 -0.09
N ALA A 62 1.53 -20.55 -1.34
CA ALA A 62 2.02 -19.76 -2.45
C ALA A 62 1.19 -18.48 -2.68
N ALA A 63 -0.12 -18.58 -2.55
CA ALA A 63 -1.01 -17.44 -2.75
C ALA A 63 -0.91 -16.42 -1.61
N THR A 64 -0.78 -16.86 -0.35
CA THR A 64 -0.51 -15.96 0.79
C THR A 64 0.82 -15.23 0.60
N ALA A 65 1.88 -15.94 0.19
CA ALA A 65 3.18 -15.33 -0.08
C ALA A 65 3.08 -14.29 -1.21
N ALA A 66 2.31 -14.58 -2.26
CA ALA A 66 2.04 -13.63 -3.34
C ALA A 66 1.28 -12.39 -2.84
N THR A 67 0.23 -12.56 -2.01
CA THR A 67 -0.50 -11.44 -1.40
C THR A 67 0.42 -10.55 -0.57
N MET A 68 1.24 -11.13 0.31
CA MET A 68 2.18 -10.36 1.13
C MET A 68 3.23 -9.63 0.27
N GLY A 69 3.73 -10.27 -0.79
CA GLY A 69 4.65 -9.64 -1.74
C GLY A 69 4.00 -8.44 -2.45
N LEU A 70 2.76 -8.59 -2.90
CA LEU A 70 2.01 -7.51 -3.54
C LEU A 70 1.72 -6.36 -2.56
N THR A 71 1.39 -6.64 -1.30
CA THR A 71 1.27 -5.62 -0.25
C THR A 71 2.57 -4.82 -0.08
N MET A 72 3.73 -5.49 -0.04
CA MET A 72 5.02 -4.81 0.09
C MET A 72 5.36 -3.95 -1.15
N VAL A 73 5.01 -4.42 -2.36
CA VAL A 73 5.17 -3.64 -3.59
C VAL A 73 4.29 -2.40 -3.57
N TYR A 74 3.03 -2.52 -3.14
CA TYR A 74 2.13 -1.38 -2.99
C TYR A 74 2.69 -0.33 -2.02
N TRP A 75 3.18 -0.75 -0.84
CA TRP A 75 3.81 0.15 0.13
C TRP A 75 5.01 0.90 -0.46
N ARG A 76 5.87 0.21 -1.23
CA ARG A 76 7.00 0.84 -1.92
C ARG A 76 6.55 1.91 -2.92
N GLN A 77 5.44 1.68 -3.61
CA GLN A 77 4.89 2.66 -4.56
C GLN A 77 4.36 3.90 -3.83
N MET A 78 3.66 3.73 -2.70
CA MET A 78 3.17 4.86 -1.91
C MET A 78 4.29 5.72 -1.33
N VAL A 79 5.37 5.12 -0.84
CA VAL A 79 6.55 5.86 -0.36
C VAL A 79 7.17 6.71 -1.48
N ARG A 80 7.27 6.15 -2.69
CA ARG A 80 7.77 6.88 -3.87
C ARG A 80 6.85 8.01 -4.31
N TYR A 81 5.55 7.86 -4.09
CA TYR A 81 4.57 8.89 -4.41
C TYR A 81 4.69 10.10 -3.47
N TYR A 82 5.06 9.84 -2.21
CA TYR A 82 5.25 10.87 -1.18
C TYR A 82 6.57 11.67 -1.31
N GLU A 83 7.64 11.06 -1.86
CA GLU A 83 8.97 11.70 -1.97
C GLU A 83 9.00 13.00 -2.82
N PRO A 84 8.31 13.11 -3.98
CA PRO A 84 8.29 14.33 -4.80
C PRO A 84 7.56 15.52 -4.14
N GLY A 85 6.45 15.28 -3.44
CA GLY A 85 5.65 16.34 -2.79
C GLY A 85 6.41 17.02 -1.65
N ARG A 86 7.18 16.23 -0.88
CA ARG A 86 8.03 16.73 0.21
C ARG A 86 9.18 17.61 -0.28
N ALA A 87 9.75 17.32 -1.45
CA ALA A 87 10.84 18.12 -2.02
C ALA A 87 10.35 19.49 -2.50
N ALA A 88 9.11 19.58 -2.98
CA ALA A 88 8.48 20.84 -3.36
C ALA A 88 8.17 21.72 -2.13
N GLU A 89 7.52 21.17 -1.10
CA GLU A 89 7.24 21.90 0.16
C GLU A 89 8.52 22.38 0.87
N ALA A 90 9.57 21.56 0.91
CA ALA A 90 10.84 21.94 1.55
C ALA A 90 11.63 23.01 0.78
N THR A 91 11.25 23.30 -0.47
CA THR A 91 11.86 24.38 -1.27
C THR A 91 11.03 25.68 -1.19
N GLU A 92 9.80 25.62 -0.67
CA GLU A 92 8.89 26.76 -0.52
C GLU A 92 8.95 27.41 0.89
N VAL A 93 9.73 26.83 1.81
CA VAL A 93 10.04 27.35 3.17
C VAL A 93 11.45 27.91 3.21
#